data_AF-A0A1T4VRM0-F1
#
_entry.id   AF-A0A1T4VRM0-F1
#
_cell.length_a   1.000
_cell.length_b   1.000
_cell.length_c   1.000
_cell.angle_alpha   90.00
_cell.angle_beta   90.00
_cell.angle_gamma   90.00
#
_symmetry.space_group_name_H-M   'P 1'
#
loop_
_entity.id
_entity.type
_entity.pdbx_description
1 polymer ?
#
loop_
_entity_poly.entity_id
_entity_poly.type
_entity_poly.pdbx_seq_one_letter_code
_entity_poly.pdbx_strand_id
1 'polypeptide(L)'
;MKRRHMLLLLVGFSCLLFWSQEACARDAFDRGTIYQAHFADTDTGVYIDQDDFFIVVVQAWEGEPRRTLEMRAMLEVPKVFSRWALSEALEQQVQKKGVPSALDERLALYSKSTAGQVELRKMNVSVTENRPVGKNYRYALSGDVHELYAAREKFLKKRQNSELLLRDYLKGLAASEDLEELKNVFTELGVDFLAVRFALSPMQEEFSLVNYAQSPNVLVQRRWDDALHKKDINDSDLEKLAEAPAHPDLMRFLYSLQNEKSPEAAGVALLANAAFPSQWGKEAVKSWSESGPESFLLVTPYAEDVSSEHVVALVLSGAGFFFMGDSVPRADSEEFKEARELFRQGAEVSQIKPLLIRALQKNPANQTCWDYLAALFKAKGHWRDAASVYQFLLMFDPFKGESLASLAECYCELGFVEQGKWTALAAETFAQPNEMKAVKSILGRVHKKIQNTMEG
;
A
#
# COMPACT_ATOMS: atom_id res chain seq x y z
N MET A 1 48.37 -39.77 -33.20
CA MET A 1 48.05 -40.45 -31.91
C MET A 1 47.32 -39.51 -30.92
N LYS A 2 46.26 -38.78 -31.31
CA LYS A 2 45.54 -37.80 -30.44
C LYS A 2 44.02 -37.72 -30.72
N ARG A 3 43.31 -38.86 -30.78
CA ARG A 3 41.83 -38.88 -30.93
C ARG A 3 41.10 -39.96 -30.13
N ARG A 4 41.75 -40.60 -29.14
CA ARG A 4 41.15 -41.68 -28.33
C ARG A 4 40.82 -41.32 -26.89
N HIS A 5 40.98 -40.07 -26.44
CA HIS A 5 40.72 -39.70 -25.03
C HIS A 5 39.48 -38.82 -24.82
N MET A 6 38.78 -38.41 -25.89
CA MET A 6 37.58 -37.58 -25.78
C MET A 6 36.27 -38.37 -25.78
N LEU A 7 36.29 -39.65 -26.16
CA LEU A 7 35.08 -40.50 -26.20
C LEU A 7 34.74 -41.15 -24.83
N LEU A 8 35.73 -41.30 -23.93
CA LEU A 8 35.53 -41.93 -22.61
C LEU A 8 34.95 -40.98 -21.56
N LEU A 9 35.11 -39.66 -21.71
CA LEU A 9 34.51 -38.66 -20.82
C LEU A 9 33.02 -38.40 -21.07
N LEU A 10 32.53 -38.68 -22.28
CA LEU A 10 31.13 -38.47 -22.67
C LEU A 10 30.20 -39.64 -22.26
N VAL A 11 30.76 -40.84 -22.07
CA VAL A 11 30.02 -42.03 -21.58
C VAL A 11 29.96 -42.07 -20.05
N GLY A 12 30.97 -41.50 -19.36
CA GLY A 12 30.96 -41.38 -17.89
C GLY A 12 29.98 -40.34 -17.34
N PHE A 13 29.72 -39.26 -18.09
CA PHE A 13 28.77 -38.21 -17.68
C PHE A 13 27.30 -38.57 -17.93
N SER A 14 27.04 -39.49 -18.87
CA SER A 14 25.69 -39.99 -19.17
C SER A 14 25.24 -41.10 -18.19
N CYS A 15 26.15 -41.84 -17.56
CA CYS A 15 25.78 -42.84 -16.54
C CYS A 15 25.38 -42.23 -15.18
N LEU A 16 25.87 -41.03 -14.84
CA LEU A 16 25.49 -40.34 -13.59
C LEU A 16 24.14 -39.61 -13.67
N LEU A 17 23.62 -39.35 -14.88
CA LEU A 17 22.28 -38.77 -15.08
C LEU A 17 21.17 -39.83 -15.13
N PHE A 18 21.50 -41.11 -15.36
CA PHE A 18 20.52 -42.20 -15.30
C PHE A 18 20.25 -42.70 -13.87
N TRP A 19 21.24 -42.59 -12.96
CA TRP A 19 21.07 -43.05 -11.58
C TRP A 19 20.20 -42.12 -10.72
N SER A 20 20.09 -40.82 -11.06
CA SER A 20 19.20 -39.91 -10.33
C SER A 20 17.72 -40.05 -10.73
N GLN A 21 17.41 -40.64 -11.90
CA GLN A 21 16.02 -40.88 -12.31
C GLN A 21 15.46 -42.20 -11.75
N GLU A 22 16.29 -43.23 -11.57
CA GLU A 22 15.82 -44.51 -11.00
C GLU A 22 15.52 -44.42 -9.49
N ALA A 23 16.25 -43.60 -8.73
CA ALA A 23 15.93 -43.35 -7.32
C ALA A 23 14.55 -42.67 -7.16
N CYS A 24 14.25 -41.70 -8.03
CA CYS A 24 12.98 -40.97 -7.98
C CYS A 24 11.75 -41.83 -8.38
N ALA A 25 11.95 -42.85 -9.22
CA ALA A 25 10.88 -43.73 -9.69
C ALA A 25 10.50 -44.84 -8.69
N ARG A 26 11.44 -45.31 -7.87
CA ARG A 26 11.14 -46.27 -6.79
C ARG A 26 10.34 -45.63 -5.65
N ASP A 27 10.72 -44.42 -5.23
CA ASP A 27 10.02 -43.71 -4.15
C ASP A 27 8.54 -43.37 -4.50
N ALA A 28 8.25 -43.07 -5.76
CA ALA A 28 6.88 -42.73 -6.17
C ALA A 28 5.91 -43.92 -6.12
N PHE A 29 6.39 -45.14 -6.42
CA PHE A 29 5.56 -46.35 -6.39
C PHE A 29 5.22 -46.75 -4.94
N ASP A 30 6.17 -46.60 -4.02
CA ASP A 30 5.96 -46.89 -2.61
C ASP A 30 4.99 -45.89 -1.97
N ARG A 31 5.12 -44.58 -2.27
CA ARG A 31 4.17 -43.54 -1.81
C ARG A 31 2.74 -43.77 -2.28
N GLY A 32 2.56 -44.28 -3.50
CA GLY A 32 1.24 -44.69 -4.02
C GLY A 32 0.59 -45.78 -3.18
N THR A 33 1.37 -46.79 -2.81
CA THR A 33 0.89 -47.91 -1.99
C THR A 33 0.57 -47.47 -0.57
N ILE A 34 1.43 -46.65 0.05
CA ILE A 34 1.19 -46.06 1.38
C ILE A 34 -0.10 -45.23 1.38
N TYR A 35 -0.29 -44.35 0.38
CA TYR A 35 -1.52 -43.57 0.26
C TYR A 35 -2.77 -44.44 0.19
N GLN A 36 -2.76 -45.49 -0.66
CA GLN A 36 -3.93 -46.36 -0.79
C GLN A 36 -4.22 -47.13 0.51
N ALA A 37 -3.19 -47.53 1.25
CA ALA A 37 -3.33 -48.27 2.48
C ALA A 37 -3.85 -47.42 3.65
N HIS A 38 -3.36 -46.17 3.79
CA HIS A 38 -3.58 -45.36 4.99
C HIS A 38 -4.51 -44.16 4.76
N PHE A 39 -4.57 -43.60 3.55
CA PHE A 39 -5.15 -42.27 3.29
C PHE A 39 -6.20 -42.21 2.16
N ALA A 40 -6.56 -43.36 1.57
CA ALA A 40 -7.56 -43.42 0.50
C ALA A 40 -8.96 -42.95 0.94
N ASP A 41 -9.30 -43.11 2.21
CA ASP A 41 -10.62 -42.80 2.76
C ASP A 41 -10.63 -41.58 3.69
N THR A 42 -9.52 -40.86 3.82
CA THR A 42 -9.43 -39.70 4.71
C THR A 42 -10.10 -38.46 4.11
N ASP A 43 -10.34 -37.44 4.94
CA ASP A 43 -10.86 -36.16 4.47
C ASP A 43 -9.75 -35.26 3.92
N THR A 44 -10.14 -34.07 3.45
CA THR A 44 -9.19 -33.03 3.03
C THR A 44 -8.27 -32.65 4.19
N GLY A 45 -6.95 -32.80 4.03
CA GLY A 45 -5.98 -32.58 5.11
C GLY A 45 -4.53 -32.76 4.69
N VAL A 46 -3.62 -32.53 5.65
CA VAL A 46 -2.20 -32.87 5.55
C VAL A 46 -1.94 -34.03 6.49
N TYR A 47 -1.38 -35.11 5.97
CA TYR A 47 -1.06 -36.34 6.69
C TYR A 47 0.44 -36.61 6.60
N ILE A 48 1.03 -37.17 7.65
CA ILE A 48 2.45 -37.50 7.73
C ILE A 48 2.56 -38.99 8.05
N ASP A 49 3.38 -39.72 7.30
CA ASP A 49 3.68 -41.14 7.51
C ASP A 49 5.20 -41.34 7.36
N GLN A 50 5.88 -41.59 8.48
CA GLN A 50 7.34 -41.73 8.53
C GLN A 50 8.06 -40.51 7.91
N ASP A 51 8.74 -40.73 6.79
CA ASP A 51 9.53 -39.73 6.06
C ASP A 51 8.74 -39.05 4.93
N ASP A 52 7.47 -39.42 4.74
CA ASP A 52 6.60 -38.91 3.69
C ASP A 52 5.45 -38.07 4.25
N PHE A 53 4.95 -37.16 3.41
CA PHE A 53 3.69 -36.46 3.66
C PHE A 53 2.71 -36.66 2.51
N PHE A 54 1.43 -36.44 2.81
CA PHE A 54 0.33 -36.44 1.86
C PHE A 54 -0.57 -35.23 2.06
N ILE A 55 -0.72 -34.38 1.04
CA ILE A 55 -1.75 -33.33 1.01
C ILE A 55 -2.92 -33.84 0.20
N VAL A 56 -4.04 -34.08 0.86
CA VAL A 56 -5.24 -34.65 0.24
C VAL A 56 -6.31 -33.57 0.13
N VAL A 57 -6.89 -33.45 -1.06
CA VAL A 57 -8.06 -32.62 -1.37
C VAL A 57 -9.17 -33.51 -1.87
N VAL A 58 -10.32 -33.45 -1.19
CA VAL A 58 -11.53 -34.18 -1.50
C VAL A 58 -12.63 -33.18 -1.85
N GLN A 59 -13.25 -33.33 -3.01
CA GLN A 59 -14.34 -32.48 -3.49
C GLN A 59 -15.54 -33.34 -3.87
N ALA A 60 -16.76 -32.86 -3.67
CA ALA A 60 -17.94 -33.55 -4.20
C ALA A 60 -17.88 -33.59 -5.73
N TRP A 61 -18.23 -34.74 -6.31
CA TRP A 61 -18.26 -34.92 -7.75
C TRP A 61 -19.70 -35.05 -8.24
N GLU A 62 -20.17 -34.02 -8.94
CA GLU A 62 -21.53 -33.93 -9.48
C GLU A 62 -21.56 -34.10 -11.00
N GLY A 63 -20.63 -34.90 -11.54
CA GLY A 63 -20.49 -35.11 -12.98
C GLY A 63 -19.72 -34.00 -13.72
N GLU A 64 -19.11 -33.06 -13.00
CA GLU A 64 -18.23 -32.05 -13.59
C GLU A 64 -17.04 -32.72 -14.33
N PRO A 65 -16.51 -32.09 -15.41
CA PRO A 65 -15.33 -32.59 -16.10
C PRO A 65 -14.12 -32.72 -15.17
N ARG A 66 -13.39 -33.83 -15.27
CA ARG A 66 -12.20 -34.10 -14.45
C ARG A 66 -11.22 -32.93 -14.41
N ARG A 67 -10.96 -32.29 -15.56
CA ARG A 67 -10.03 -31.16 -15.66
C ARG A 67 -10.45 -29.96 -14.82
N THR A 68 -11.76 -29.69 -14.71
CA THR A 68 -12.29 -28.60 -13.88
C THR A 68 -12.06 -28.89 -12.39
N LEU A 69 -12.34 -30.13 -11.97
CA LEU A 69 -12.12 -30.58 -10.60
C LEU A 69 -10.63 -30.60 -10.24
N GLU A 70 -9.77 -31.04 -11.16
CA GLU A 70 -8.32 -31.02 -11.00
C GLU A 70 -7.81 -29.59 -10.76
N MET A 71 -8.21 -28.63 -11.60
CA MET A 71 -7.82 -27.23 -11.43
C MET A 71 -8.31 -26.67 -10.09
N ARG A 72 -9.57 -26.97 -9.70
CA ARG A 72 -10.12 -26.53 -8.42
C ARG A 72 -9.35 -27.16 -7.25
N ALA A 73 -9.04 -28.45 -7.32
CA ALA A 73 -8.28 -29.15 -6.29
C ALA A 73 -6.85 -28.61 -6.18
N MET A 74 -6.17 -28.35 -7.30
CA MET A 74 -4.85 -27.73 -7.32
C MET A 74 -4.83 -26.33 -6.67
N LEU A 75 -5.91 -25.55 -6.81
CA LEU A 75 -6.06 -24.26 -6.13
C LEU A 75 -6.35 -24.40 -4.62
N GLU A 76 -6.89 -25.54 -4.19
CA GLU A 76 -7.16 -25.86 -2.78
C GLU A 76 -5.92 -26.40 -2.05
N VAL A 77 -5.00 -27.10 -2.72
CA VAL A 77 -3.80 -27.67 -2.07
C VAL A 77 -3.03 -26.63 -1.22
N PRO A 78 -2.69 -25.42 -1.72
CA PRO A 78 -2.00 -24.43 -0.91
C PRO A 78 -2.82 -23.95 0.30
N LYS A 79 -4.15 -23.93 0.18
CA LYS A 79 -5.06 -23.57 1.28
C LYS A 79 -5.06 -24.64 2.37
N VAL A 80 -5.07 -25.92 1.98
CA VAL A 80 -4.97 -27.05 2.91
C VAL A 80 -3.64 -27.01 3.66
N PHE A 81 -2.53 -26.85 2.94
CA PHE A 81 -1.20 -26.70 3.54
C PHE A 81 -1.17 -25.55 4.55
N SER A 82 -1.65 -24.36 4.16
CA SER A 82 -1.59 -23.19 5.03
C SER A 82 -2.45 -23.35 6.28
N ARG A 83 -3.64 -23.97 6.18
CA ARG A 83 -4.47 -24.28 7.36
C ARG A 83 -3.72 -25.17 8.35
N TRP A 84 -3.08 -26.23 7.85
CA TRP A 84 -2.24 -27.12 8.66
C TRP A 84 -1.02 -26.41 9.24
N ALA A 85 -0.33 -25.60 8.44
CA ALA A 85 0.84 -24.86 8.89
C ALA A 85 0.50 -23.87 10.03
N LEU A 86 -0.68 -23.25 9.96
CA LEU A 86 -1.17 -22.27 10.93
C LEU A 86 -1.79 -22.89 12.19
N SER A 87 -2.40 -24.08 12.12
CA SER A 87 -3.14 -24.66 13.25
C SER A 87 -2.27 -24.86 14.50
N GLU A 88 -1.00 -25.24 14.32
CA GLU A 88 -0.04 -25.36 15.42
C GLU A 88 0.60 -24.04 15.84
N ALA A 89 0.67 -23.05 14.93
CA ALA A 89 1.29 -21.76 15.24
C ALA A 89 0.35 -20.81 16.00
N LEU A 90 -0.97 -20.93 15.76
CA LEU A 90 -2.00 -20.17 16.47
C LEU A 90 -2.04 -20.47 17.97
N GLU A 91 -1.58 -21.65 18.41
CA GLU A 91 -1.48 -21.99 19.83
C GLU A 91 -0.33 -21.25 20.54
N GLN A 92 0.64 -20.70 19.80
CA GLN A 92 1.87 -20.12 20.37
C GLN A 92 1.99 -18.59 20.25
N GLN A 93 1.09 -17.90 19.52
CA GLN A 93 1.22 -16.45 19.29
C GLN A 93 -0.10 -15.68 19.50
N VAL A 94 -0.35 -15.25 20.73
CA VAL A 94 -1.25 -14.10 21.00
C VAL A 94 -0.60 -13.23 22.07
N GLN A 95 0.37 -12.41 21.65
CA GLN A 95 0.78 -11.13 22.26
C GLN A 95 1.96 -10.59 21.43
N LYS A 96 1.70 -10.03 20.25
CA LYS A 96 2.73 -9.27 19.52
C LYS A 96 2.66 -7.81 19.95
N LYS A 97 3.81 -7.24 20.29
CA LYS A 97 3.94 -5.82 20.67
C LYS A 97 3.92 -4.94 19.41
N GLY A 98 3.07 -3.93 19.40
CA GLY A 98 3.23 -2.75 18.52
C GLY A 98 2.31 -2.64 17.31
N VAL A 99 1.34 -3.53 17.13
CA VAL A 99 0.25 -3.35 16.15
C VAL A 99 -1.07 -3.17 16.95
N PRO A 100 -1.96 -2.25 16.55
CA PRO A 100 -3.27 -2.14 17.17
C PRO A 100 -4.05 -3.46 17.09
N SER A 101 -4.84 -3.78 18.13
CA SER A 101 -5.50 -5.09 18.25
C SER A 101 -6.47 -5.39 17.10
N ALA A 102 -7.14 -4.36 16.56
CA ALA A 102 -8.07 -4.51 15.45
C ALA A 102 -7.36 -4.84 14.12
N LEU A 103 -6.27 -4.13 13.80
CA LEU A 103 -5.40 -4.47 12.66
C LEU A 103 -4.80 -5.87 12.81
N ASP A 104 -4.41 -6.29 14.02
CA ASP A 104 -3.89 -7.65 14.25
C ASP A 104 -4.94 -8.73 13.93
N GLU A 105 -6.20 -8.54 14.33
CA GLU A 105 -7.30 -9.45 13.97
C GLU A 105 -7.52 -9.50 12.45
N ARG A 106 -7.50 -8.35 11.78
CA ARG A 106 -7.63 -8.26 10.33
C ARG A 106 -6.47 -8.93 9.59
N LEU A 107 -5.23 -8.70 10.03
CA LEU A 107 -4.06 -9.36 9.49
C LEU A 107 -4.10 -10.88 9.74
N ALA A 108 -4.65 -11.33 10.87
CA ALA A 108 -4.85 -12.75 11.14
C ALA A 108 -5.91 -13.37 10.19
N LEU A 109 -7.01 -12.67 9.92
CA LEU A 109 -8.02 -13.08 8.95
C LEU A 109 -7.46 -13.10 7.52
N TYR A 110 -6.75 -12.04 7.13
CA TYR A 110 -6.07 -11.96 5.84
C TYR A 110 -5.02 -13.06 5.68
N SER A 111 -4.29 -13.39 6.75
CA SER A 111 -3.34 -14.50 6.74
C SER A 111 -4.01 -15.85 6.48
N LYS A 112 -5.20 -16.06 7.04
CA LYS A 112 -6.00 -17.26 6.79
C LYS A 112 -6.54 -17.29 5.35
N SER A 113 -6.93 -16.16 4.76
CA SER A 113 -7.50 -16.11 3.40
C SER A 113 -6.45 -16.20 2.29
N THR A 114 -5.26 -15.61 2.48
CA THR A 114 -4.16 -15.60 1.50
C THR A 114 -3.22 -16.81 1.56
N ALA A 115 -3.60 -17.80 2.36
CA ALA A 115 -3.09 -19.16 2.39
C ALA A 115 -2.80 -19.81 1.02
N GLY A 116 -3.41 -19.31 -0.06
CA GLY A 116 -3.25 -19.81 -1.43
C GLY A 116 -1.85 -19.69 -2.05
N GLN A 117 -0.95 -18.83 -1.53
CA GLN A 117 0.32 -18.49 -2.19
C GLN A 117 1.56 -19.27 -1.71
N VAL A 118 1.38 -20.46 -1.13
CA VAL A 118 2.52 -21.29 -0.72
C VAL A 118 3.23 -21.80 -1.97
N GLU A 119 4.55 -21.59 -2.04
CA GLU A 119 5.39 -22.07 -3.14
C GLU A 119 5.63 -23.60 -3.06
N LEU A 120 4.55 -24.39 -3.02
CA LEU A 120 4.63 -25.86 -3.07
C LEU A 120 5.36 -26.35 -4.34
N ARG A 121 5.37 -25.51 -5.40
CA ARG A 121 6.10 -25.76 -6.65
C ARG A 121 7.61 -25.89 -6.50
N LYS A 122 8.19 -25.42 -5.38
CA LYS A 122 9.63 -25.56 -5.09
C LYS A 122 9.97 -26.86 -4.36
N MET A 123 8.96 -27.61 -3.91
CA MET A 123 9.14 -28.92 -3.30
C MET A 123 9.06 -30.02 -4.37
N ASN A 124 9.76 -31.12 -4.13
CA ASN A 124 9.70 -32.30 -4.97
C ASN A 124 8.43 -33.12 -4.62
N VAL A 125 7.29 -32.69 -5.17
CA VAL A 125 5.99 -33.32 -4.95
C VAL A 125 5.52 -34.14 -6.15
N SER A 126 4.90 -35.28 -5.87
CA SER A 126 4.32 -36.18 -6.88
C SER A 126 2.81 -36.33 -6.69
N VAL A 127 2.05 -36.28 -7.78
CA VAL A 127 0.60 -36.55 -7.74
C VAL A 127 0.41 -38.05 -7.51
N THR A 128 -0.14 -38.40 -6.36
CA THR A 128 -0.34 -39.80 -5.93
C THR A 128 -1.75 -40.29 -6.25
N GLU A 129 -2.72 -39.38 -6.22
CA GLU A 129 -4.12 -39.65 -6.59
C GLU A 129 -4.66 -38.45 -7.37
N ASN A 130 -5.37 -38.69 -8.47
CA ASN A 130 -6.04 -37.66 -9.27
C ASN A 130 -7.16 -38.34 -10.06
N ARG A 131 -8.25 -38.70 -9.39
CA ARG A 131 -9.40 -39.35 -10.03
C ARG A 131 -10.66 -39.25 -9.16
N PRO A 132 -11.83 -39.49 -9.76
CA PRO A 132 -13.04 -39.73 -8.99
C PRO A 132 -13.00 -41.05 -8.23
N VAL A 133 -13.48 -41.03 -6.99
CA VAL A 133 -13.65 -42.16 -6.08
C VAL A 133 -15.06 -42.06 -5.48
N GLY A 134 -15.98 -42.90 -5.97
CA GLY A 134 -17.39 -42.84 -5.58
C GLY A 134 -18.05 -41.51 -5.95
N LYS A 135 -18.61 -40.81 -4.97
CA LYS A 135 -19.25 -39.48 -5.13
C LYS A 135 -18.28 -38.32 -4.99
N ASN A 136 -17.00 -38.59 -4.82
CA ASN A 136 -15.99 -37.56 -4.58
C ASN A 136 -14.92 -37.59 -5.67
N TYR A 137 -14.28 -36.46 -5.91
CA TYR A 137 -13.04 -36.33 -6.64
C TYR A 137 -11.89 -36.15 -5.64
N ARG A 138 -10.86 -37.01 -5.75
CA ARG A 138 -9.71 -36.97 -4.86
C ARG A 138 -8.47 -36.55 -5.63
N TYR A 139 -7.75 -35.60 -5.05
CA TYR A 139 -6.45 -35.13 -5.51
C TYR A 139 -5.48 -35.20 -4.35
N ALA A 140 -4.43 -36.01 -4.46
CA ALA A 140 -3.42 -36.17 -3.43
C ALA A 140 -2.03 -35.91 -3.98
N LEU A 141 -1.27 -35.09 -3.27
CA LEU A 141 0.17 -34.90 -3.49
C LEU A 141 0.95 -35.61 -2.39
N SER A 142 2.07 -36.23 -2.74
CA SER A 142 3.04 -36.74 -1.77
C SER A 142 4.41 -36.11 -1.97
N GLY A 143 5.22 -36.11 -0.93
CA GLY A 143 6.58 -35.58 -0.94
C GLY A 143 7.34 -35.94 0.34
N ASP A 144 8.57 -35.44 0.44
CA ASP A 144 9.43 -35.64 1.61
C ASP A 144 9.00 -34.74 2.80
N VAL A 145 8.88 -35.32 3.99
CA VAL A 145 8.39 -34.63 5.18
C VAL A 145 9.33 -33.50 5.63
N HIS A 146 10.65 -33.62 5.42
CA HIS A 146 11.61 -32.56 5.75
C HIS A 146 11.43 -31.35 4.84
N GLU A 147 11.13 -31.55 3.55
CA GLU A 147 10.78 -30.46 2.64
C GLU A 147 9.48 -29.76 3.08
N LEU A 148 8.47 -30.52 3.50
CA LEU A 148 7.22 -29.97 4.03
C LEU A 148 7.46 -29.09 5.26
N TYR A 149 8.21 -29.57 6.24
CA TYR A 149 8.53 -28.79 7.44
C TYR A 149 9.40 -27.58 7.13
N ALA A 150 10.35 -27.68 6.20
CA ALA A 150 11.14 -26.53 5.75
C ALA A 150 10.29 -25.47 5.04
N ALA A 151 9.33 -25.89 4.20
CA ALA A 151 8.36 -25.00 3.58
C ALA A 151 7.45 -24.35 4.63
N ARG A 152 7.02 -25.11 5.64
CA ARG A 152 6.23 -24.62 6.77
C ARG A 152 6.99 -23.60 7.58
N GLU A 153 8.24 -23.85 7.95
CA GLU A 153 9.05 -22.88 8.67
C GLU A 153 9.22 -21.58 7.88
N LYS A 154 9.48 -21.66 6.57
CA LYS A 154 9.58 -20.46 5.71
C LYS A 154 8.26 -19.70 5.69
N PHE A 155 7.14 -20.41 5.55
CA PHE A 155 5.79 -19.84 5.62
C PHE A 155 5.52 -19.16 6.96
N LEU A 156 5.84 -19.82 8.07
CA LEU A 156 5.66 -19.28 9.42
C LEU A 156 6.60 -18.09 9.68
N LYS A 157 7.87 -18.15 9.29
CA LYS A 157 8.82 -17.02 9.40
C LYS A 157 8.30 -15.79 8.64
N LYS A 158 7.74 -15.98 7.43
CA LYS A 158 7.13 -14.89 6.67
C LYS A 158 5.92 -14.29 7.39
N ARG A 159 5.05 -15.13 7.98
CA ARG A 159 3.85 -14.70 8.72
C ARG A 159 4.13 -14.17 10.13
N GLN A 160 5.26 -14.55 10.72
CA GLN A 160 5.72 -14.00 12.00
C GLN A 160 6.13 -12.53 11.85
N ASN A 161 6.66 -12.16 10.68
CA ASN A 161 6.96 -10.78 10.32
C ASN A 161 5.67 -10.01 9.97
N SER A 162 5.13 -9.28 10.95
CA SER A 162 3.91 -8.47 10.79
C SER A 162 4.05 -7.40 9.72
N GLU A 163 5.24 -6.85 9.52
CA GLU A 163 5.48 -5.85 8.46
C GLU A 163 5.35 -6.46 7.07
N LEU A 164 5.94 -7.64 6.82
CA LEU A 164 5.75 -8.34 5.53
C LEU A 164 4.29 -8.70 5.29
N LEU A 165 3.59 -9.15 6.33
CA LEU A 165 2.16 -9.46 6.25
C LEU A 165 1.33 -8.22 5.92
N LEU A 166 1.62 -7.10 6.58
CA LEU A 166 0.95 -5.82 6.35
C LEU A 166 1.21 -5.30 4.94
N ARG A 167 2.44 -5.43 4.40
CA ARG A 167 2.74 -5.07 3.00
C ARG A 167 1.94 -5.89 2.01
N ASP A 168 1.92 -7.21 2.19
CA ASP A 168 1.12 -8.10 1.32
C ASP A 168 -0.37 -7.72 1.41
N TYR A 169 -0.85 -7.41 2.62
CA TYR A 169 -2.23 -6.96 2.84
C TYR A 169 -2.55 -5.66 2.12
N LEU A 170 -1.75 -4.62 2.33
CA LEU A 170 -1.90 -3.32 1.65
C LEU A 170 -1.84 -3.44 0.13
N LYS A 171 -0.97 -4.29 -0.43
CA LYS A 171 -0.96 -4.59 -1.87
C LYS A 171 -2.26 -5.23 -2.34
N GLY A 172 -2.79 -6.18 -1.55
CA GLY A 172 -4.06 -6.81 -1.83
C GLY A 172 -5.20 -5.79 -1.90
N LEU A 173 -5.30 -4.92 -0.89
CA LEU A 173 -6.32 -3.87 -0.82
C LEU A 173 -6.19 -2.86 -1.96
N ALA A 174 -4.97 -2.42 -2.28
CA ALA A 174 -4.73 -1.51 -3.41
C ALA A 174 -5.09 -2.15 -4.75
N ALA A 175 -4.77 -3.44 -4.94
CA ALA A 175 -5.10 -4.16 -6.18
C ALA A 175 -6.60 -4.44 -6.34
N SER A 176 -7.34 -4.54 -5.24
CA SER A 176 -8.80 -4.68 -5.25
C SER A 176 -9.54 -3.34 -5.16
N GLU A 177 -8.82 -2.22 -5.13
CA GLU A 177 -9.36 -0.87 -4.93
C GLU A 177 -10.27 -0.78 -3.68
N ASP A 178 -9.90 -1.49 -2.61
CA ASP A 178 -10.63 -1.46 -1.34
C ASP A 178 -10.19 -0.23 -0.51
N LEU A 179 -10.63 0.94 -0.96
CA LEU A 179 -10.24 2.25 -0.45
C LEU A 179 -10.72 2.48 0.99
N GLU A 180 -11.89 1.93 1.33
CA GLU A 180 -12.46 2.00 2.68
C GLU A 180 -11.58 1.24 3.69
N GLU A 181 -11.12 0.05 3.31
CA GLU A 181 -10.24 -0.73 4.17
C GLU A 181 -8.83 -0.12 4.24
N LEU A 182 -8.31 0.44 3.14
CA LEU A 182 -7.06 1.22 3.16
C LEU A 182 -7.15 2.40 4.13
N LYS A 183 -8.26 3.15 4.11
CA LYS A 183 -8.53 4.21 5.08
C LYS A 183 -8.44 3.68 6.50
N ASN A 184 -9.18 2.62 6.82
CA ASN A 184 -9.21 2.03 8.17
C ASN A 184 -7.83 1.57 8.64
N VAL A 185 -7.03 0.96 7.75
CA VAL A 185 -5.66 0.55 8.06
C VAL A 185 -4.77 1.77 8.34
N PHE A 186 -4.78 2.79 7.47
CA PHE A 186 -3.92 3.96 7.66
C PHE A 186 -4.31 4.82 8.86
N THR A 187 -5.59 4.89 9.23
CA THR A 187 -6.05 5.51 10.49
C THR A 187 -5.45 4.80 11.70
N GLU A 188 -5.48 3.46 11.72
CA GLU A 188 -4.91 2.69 12.85
C GLU A 188 -3.39 2.78 12.92
N LEU A 189 -2.71 2.97 11.78
CA LEU A 189 -1.27 3.20 11.72
C LEU A 189 -0.89 4.66 12.07
N GLY A 190 -1.86 5.56 12.26
CA GLY A 190 -1.63 6.99 12.51
C GLY A 190 -1.00 7.72 11.31
N VAL A 191 -1.26 7.26 10.09
CA VAL A 191 -0.85 7.94 8.85
C VAL A 191 -2.06 8.69 8.29
N ASP A 192 -2.49 9.70 9.03
CA ASP A 192 -3.80 10.34 8.86
C ASP A 192 -3.96 10.91 7.47
N PHE A 193 -2.93 11.55 6.90
CA PHE A 193 -2.99 12.07 5.53
C PHE A 193 -3.46 11.02 4.50
N LEU A 194 -2.90 9.80 4.55
CA LEU A 194 -3.29 8.73 3.62
C LEU A 194 -4.71 8.24 3.92
N ALA A 195 -5.06 8.10 5.20
CA ALA A 195 -6.41 7.72 5.58
C ALA A 195 -7.46 8.69 5.01
N VAL A 196 -7.23 10.00 5.17
CA VAL A 196 -8.12 11.03 4.62
C VAL A 196 -8.16 10.96 3.09
N ARG A 197 -7.01 10.80 2.43
CA ARG A 197 -6.96 10.69 0.97
C ARG A 197 -7.80 9.50 0.46
N PHE A 198 -7.80 8.37 1.15
CA PHE A 198 -8.63 7.22 0.80
C PHE A 198 -10.11 7.44 1.13
N ALA A 199 -10.43 8.10 2.25
CA ALA A 199 -11.80 8.48 2.61
C ALA A 199 -12.45 9.42 1.58
N LEU A 200 -11.67 10.37 1.04
CA LEU A 200 -12.13 11.34 0.05
C LEU A 200 -12.32 10.76 -1.35
N SER A 201 -11.66 9.64 -1.66
CA SER A 201 -11.65 9.07 -3.00
C SER A 201 -13.04 8.66 -3.51
N PRO A 202 -13.89 7.91 -2.75
CA PRO A 202 -15.25 7.61 -3.20
C PRO A 202 -16.16 8.85 -3.22
N MET A 203 -15.90 9.84 -2.36
CA MET A 203 -16.64 11.10 -2.32
C MET A 203 -16.38 12.00 -3.53
N GLN A 204 -15.27 11.77 -4.25
CA GLN A 204 -14.89 12.57 -5.41
C GLN A 204 -15.98 12.57 -6.49
N GLU A 205 -16.58 11.40 -6.75
CA GLU A 205 -17.63 11.24 -7.76
C GLU A 205 -18.98 11.77 -7.27
N GLU A 206 -19.30 11.55 -5.99
CA GLU A 206 -20.58 11.94 -5.40
C GLU A 206 -20.73 13.45 -5.25
N PHE A 207 -19.66 14.15 -4.85
CA PHE A 207 -19.70 15.56 -4.50
C PHE A 207 -18.93 16.47 -5.47
N SER A 208 -18.53 15.97 -6.65
CA SER A 208 -17.63 16.64 -7.58
C SER A 208 -16.50 17.41 -6.88
N LEU A 209 -15.73 16.71 -6.06
CA LEU A 209 -14.58 17.30 -5.34
C LEU A 209 -13.43 17.71 -6.30
N VAL A 210 -13.69 17.65 -7.61
CA VAL A 210 -12.83 18.07 -8.69
C VAL A 210 -12.84 19.59 -8.77
N ASN A 211 -11.65 20.15 -8.74
CA ASN A 211 -11.47 21.56 -8.98
C ASN A 211 -11.48 21.89 -10.48
N TYR A 212 -12.33 22.83 -10.85
CA TYR A 212 -12.22 23.61 -12.06
C TYR A 212 -11.39 24.87 -11.77
N ALA A 213 -10.06 24.77 -11.89
CA ALA A 213 -9.22 25.96 -11.89
C ALA A 213 -9.43 26.73 -13.20
N GLN A 214 -10.43 27.61 -13.22
CA GLN A 214 -10.47 28.91 -13.92
C GLN A 214 -11.90 29.46 -13.87
N SER A 215 -12.06 30.53 -13.08
CA SER A 215 -13.24 31.38 -12.93
C SER A 215 -14.58 30.74 -13.31
N PRO A 216 -15.27 30.05 -12.38
CA PRO A 216 -16.69 29.77 -12.60
C PRO A 216 -17.38 31.07 -13.00
N ASN A 217 -18.26 31.00 -14.01
CA ASN A 217 -19.12 32.12 -14.35
C ASN A 217 -19.70 32.68 -13.05
N VAL A 218 -19.60 34.00 -12.82
CA VAL A 218 -20.04 34.65 -11.57
C VAL A 218 -21.48 34.25 -11.19
N LEU A 219 -22.33 33.98 -12.18
CA LEU A 219 -23.70 33.50 -11.96
C LEU A 219 -23.76 32.08 -11.40
N VAL A 220 -22.86 31.21 -11.82
CA VAL A 220 -22.73 29.83 -11.33
C VAL A 220 -22.21 29.85 -9.89
N GLN A 221 -21.18 30.66 -9.61
CA GLN A 221 -20.68 30.84 -8.24
C GLN A 221 -21.76 31.38 -7.30
N ARG A 222 -22.50 32.41 -7.73
CA ARG A 222 -23.60 32.96 -6.95
C ARG A 222 -24.71 31.95 -6.67
N ARG A 223 -24.99 31.03 -7.59
CA ARG A 223 -25.99 29.95 -7.37
C ARG A 223 -25.52 28.97 -6.30
N TRP A 224 -24.23 28.66 -6.25
CA TRP A 224 -23.66 27.83 -5.19
C TRP A 224 -23.70 28.56 -3.84
N ASP A 225 -23.33 29.83 -3.81
CA ASP A 225 -23.40 30.65 -2.59
C ASP A 225 -24.85 30.74 -2.07
N ASP A 226 -25.82 30.97 -2.96
CA ASP A 226 -27.25 30.99 -2.62
C ASP A 226 -27.73 29.64 -2.06
N ALA A 227 -27.20 28.51 -2.53
CA ALA A 227 -27.52 27.19 -2.00
C ALA A 227 -26.88 26.93 -0.63
N LEU A 228 -25.60 27.30 -0.45
CA LEU A 228 -24.85 27.13 0.81
C LEU A 228 -25.41 27.96 1.97
N HIS A 229 -25.96 29.14 1.70
CA HIS A 229 -26.47 30.04 2.72
C HIS A 229 -27.94 29.80 3.10
N LYS A 230 -28.60 28.78 2.52
CA LYS A 230 -29.96 28.40 2.92
C LYS A 230 -29.96 27.78 4.31
N LYS A 231 -30.98 28.11 5.11
CA LYS A 231 -31.22 27.46 6.41
C LYS A 231 -31.56 25.97 6.27
N ASP A 232 -32.30 25.62 5.22
CA ASP A 232 -32.72 24.26 4.92
C ASP A 232 -32.33 23.94 3.46
N ILE A 233 -31.39 23.00 3.29
CA ILE A 233 -30.93 22.51 1.98
C ILE A 233 -31.78 21.31 1.58
N ASN A 234 -32.29 21.34 0.35
CA ASN A 234 -33.06 20.23 -0.25
C ASN A 234 -32.24 19.53 -1.34
N ASP A 235 -32.79 18.42 -1.88
CA ASP A 235 -32.12 17.61 -2.90
C ASP A 235 -31.70 18.40 -4.16
N SER A 236 -32.51 19.37 -4.60
CA SER A 236 -32.16 20.22 -5.76
C SER A 236 -30.99 21.18 -5.45
N ASP A 237 -30.81 21.56 -4.19
CA ASP A 237 -29.67 22.35 -3.77
C ASP A 237 -28.42 21.47 -3.64
N LEU A 238 -28.56 20.21 -3.20
CA LEU A 238 -27.49 19.21 -3.23
C LEU A 238 -27.02 18.91 -4.66
N GLU A 239 -27.94 18.74 -5.62
CA GLU A 239 -27.60 18.56 -7.04
C GLU A 239 -26.76 19.74 -7.58
N LYS A 240 -27.09 20.97 -7.22
CA LYS A 240 -26.31 22.17 -7.63
C LYS A 240 -24.95 22.24 -6.96
N LEU A 241 -24.87 21.84 -5.69
CA LEU A 241 -23.61 21.81 -4.95
C LEU A 241 -22.70 20.67 -5.41
N ALA A 242 -23.29 19.57 -5.90
CA ALA A 242 -22.56 18.50 -6.57
C ALA A 242 -21.99 18.91 -7.94
N GLU A 243 -22.34 20.08 -8.48
CA GLU A 243 -21.67 20.69 -9.63
C GLU A 243 -20.61 21.72 -9.22
N ALA A 244 -20.53 22.06 -7.92
CA ALA A 244 -19.61 23.07 -7.42
C ALA A 244 -18.19 22.50 -7.27
N PRO A 245 -17.13 23.25 -7.67
CA PRO A 245 -15.78 22.90 -7.29
C PRO A 245 -15.68 22.96 -5.77
N ALA A 246 -14.79 22.16 -5.20
CA ALA A 246 -14.56 22.10 -3.77
C ALA A 246 -14.35 23.51 -3.17
N HIS A 247 -15.41 24.03 -2.55
CA HIS A 247 -15.47 25.37 -1.96
C HIS A 247 -15.27 25.25 -0.44
N PRO A 248 -14.48 26.11 0.22
CA PRO A 248 -14.25 26.04 1.67
C PRO A 248 -15.53 25.98 2.50
N ASP A 249 -16.56 26.74 2.09
CA ASP A 249 -17.85 26.73 2.79
C ASP A 249 -18.68 25.47 2.51
N LEU A 250 -18.52 24.84 1.34
CA LEU A 250 -19.10 23.51 1.07
C LEU A 250 -18.46 22.45 1.96
N MET A 251 -17.14 22.50 2.14
CA MET A 251 -16.42 21.58 3.04
C MET A 251 -16.85 21.79 4.51
N ARG A 252 -17.03 23.04 4.95
CA ARG A 252 -17.59 23.35 6.29
C ARG A 252 -19.02 22.88 6.45
N PHE A 253 -19.83 22.97 5.40
CA PHE A 253 -21.19 22.47 5.40
C PHE A 253 -21.23 20.93 5.51
N LEU A 254 -20.46 20.21 4.69
CA LEU A 254 -20.31 18.75 4.77
C LEU A 254 -19.86 18.30 6.16
N TYR A 255 -18.95 19.05 6.79
CA TYR A 255 -18.56 18.84 8.19
C TYR A 255 -19.72 19.00 9.18
N SER A 256 -20.55 20.04 9.02
CA SER A 256 -21.71 20.27 9.89
C SER A 256 -22.77 19.16 9.80
N LEU A 257 -22.88 18.51 8.65
CA LEU A 257 -23.82 17.40 8.42
C LEU A 257 -23.36 16.07 9.05
N GLN A 258 -22.05 15.85 9.19
CA GLN A 258 -21.49 14.58 9.66
C GLN A 258 -21.15 14.55 11.17
N ASN A 259 -21.54 15.59 11.90
CA ASN A 259 -21.19 15.73 13.30
C ASN A 259 -22.06 14.83 14.19
N GLU A 260 -21.59 13.60 14.42
CA GLU A 260 -21.65 12.99 15.76
C GLU A 260 -20.68 11.80 15.98
N LYS A 261 -20.14 11.10 14.96
CA LYS A 261 -19.36 9.84 15.21
C LYS A 261 -18.19 9.50 14.27
N SER A 262 -17.77 10.37 13.36
CA SER A 262 -16.90 10.00 12.23
C SER A 262 -15.52 10.71 12.26
N PRO A 263 -14.40 9.97 12.41
CA PRO A 263 -13.04 10.46 12.18
C PRO A 263 -12.83 10.96 10.73
N GLU A 264 -13.62 10.46 9.78
CA GLU A 264 -13.57 10.89 8.38
C GLU A 264 -13.91 12.37 8.22
N ALA A 265 -14.95 12.86 8.91
CA ALA A 265 -15.31 14.28 8.91
C ALA A 265 -14.20 15.17 9.50
N ALA A 266 -13.47 14.68 10.51
CA ALA A 266 -12.35 15.39 11.12
C ALA A 266 -11.14 15.46 10.18
N GLY A 267 -10.90 14.43 9.37
CA GLY A 267 -9.83 14.39 8.38
C GLY A 267 -10.09 15.27 7.16
N VAL A 268 -11.32 15.23 6.63
CA VAL A 268 -11.81 16.16 5.60
C VAL A 268 -11.79 17.59 6.13
N ALA A 269 -12.18 17.80 7.38
CA ALA A 269 -12.05 19.07 8.07
C ALA A 269 -10.61 19.43 8.42
N LEU A 270 -9.65 18.51 8.55
CA LEU A 270 -8.24 18.83 8.80
C LEU A 270 -7.60 19.35 7.52
N LEU A 271 -7.88 18.70 6.39
CA LEU A 271 -7.45 19.17 5.08
C LEU A 271 -8.18 20.46 4.66
N ALA A 272 -9.47 20.62 5.03
CA ALA A 272 -10.23 21.85 4.80
C ALA A 272 -9.91 22.98 5.83
N ASN A 273 -9.52 22.66 7.07
CA ASN A 273 -9.05 23.59 8.13
C ASN A 273 -7.53 23.77 8.13
N ALA A 274 -6.85 23.41 7.04
CA ALA A 274 -5.52 23.95 6.73
C ALA A 274 -5.50 25.50 6.65
N ALA A 275 -6.64 26.17 6.85
CA ALA A 275 -6.79 27.60 7.05
C ALA A 275 -7.50 27.96 8.40
N PHE A 276 -6.67 28.25 9.43
CA PHE A 276 -6.89 29.08 10.65
C PHE A 276 -7.88 28.66 11.76
N PRO A 277 -7.49 28.81 13.05
CA PRO A 277 -7.83 30.01 13.85
C PRO A 277 -6.70 30.57 14.78
N SER A 278 -6.98 31.69 15.46
CA SER A 278 -6.07 32.85 15.67
C SER A 278 -5.49 33.12 17.07
N GLN A 279 -5.48 32.21 18.05
CA GLN A 279 -4.93 32.55 19.39
C GLN A 279 -4.34 31.38 20.18
N TRP A 280 -3.09 30.98 19.90
CA TRP A 280 -2.48 29.84 20.61
C TRP A 280 -1.06 30.16 21.09
N GLY A 281 -0.87 30.13 22.41
CA GLY A 281 0.42 30.33 23.09
C GLY A 281 1.27 29.06 23.15
N LYS A 282 2.54 29.20 23.59
CA LYS A 282 3.55 28.12 23.65
C LYS A 282 3.11 26.84 24.38
N GLU A 283 2.13 26.91 25.27
CA GLU A 283 1.58 25.75 26.00
C GLU A 283 0.65 24.88 25.13
N ALA A 284 -0.04 25.48 24.16
CA ALA A 284 -0.93 24.76 23.26
C ALA A 284 -0.16 24.00 22.16
N VAL A 285 0.98 24.54 21.72
CA VAL A 285 1.94 23.84 20.84
C VAL A 285 2.52 22.60 21.51
N LYS A 286 2.73 22.66 22.84
CA LYS A 286 3.27 21.53 23.62
C LYS A 286 2.21 20.45 23.92
N SER A 287 0.93 20.81 24.06
CA SER A 287 -0.15 19.82 24.18
C SER A 287 -0.58 19.24 22.82
N TRP A 288 -0.13 19.80 21.69
CA TRP A 288 -0.49 19.38 20.33
C TRP A 288 0.64 18.65 19.58
N SER A 289 1.89 18.72 20.06
CA SER A 289 2.88 17.70 19.69
C SER A 289 2.45 16.29 20.09
N GLU A 290 1.46 16.19 21.00
CA GLU A 290 0.80 14.94 21.39
C GLU A 290 -0.33 14.53 20.41
N SER A 291 -0.70 15.36 19.42
CA SER A 291 -1.86 15.18 18.52
C SER A 291 -1.54 15.02 17.02
N GLY A 292 -0.31 14.61 16.66
CA GLY A 292 0.06 14.13 15.32
C GLY A 292 0.70 15.15 14.34
N PRO A 293 1.43 14.67 13.30
CA PRO A 293 2.18 15.49 12.34
C PRO A 293 1.34 16.40 11.45
N GLU A 294 0.15 15.96 11.07
CA GLU A 294 -0.74 16.69 10.18
C GLU A 294 -1.16 18.01 10.81
N SER A 295 -1.53 17.98 12.10
CA SER A 295 -1.81 19.17 12.89
C SER A 295 -0.63 20.15 12.94
N PHE A 296 0.61 19.65 12.99
CA PHE A 296 1.83 20.46 13.03
C PHE A 296 2.15 21.13 11.69
N LEU A 297 1.94 20.42 10.58
CA LEU A 297 2.19 20.94 9.23
C LEU A 297 1.25 22.11 8.88
N LEU A 298 0.07 22.16 9.49
CA LEU A 298 -0.95 23.19 9.26
C LEU A 298 -0.76 24.50 10.06
N VAL A 299 0.20 24.58 11.00
CA VAL A 299 0.43 25.78 11.83
C VAL A 299 1.31 26.82 11.13
N THR A 300 0.83 27.57 10.14
CA THR A 300 1.59 28.74 9.63
C THR A 300 1.12 30.05 10.25
N PRO A 301 2.03 30.96 10.60
CA PRO A 301 1.67 32.33 10.97
C PRO A 301 1.04 33.04 9.76
N TYR A 302 -0.12 33.67 9.98
CA TYR A 302 -0.75 34.74 9.19
C TYR A 302 -0.70 34.65 7.64
N ALA A 303 -1.79 34.20 6.99
CA ALA A 303 -1.94 34.28 5.53
C ALA A 303 -1.93 35.71 4.97
N GLU A 304 -2.16 36.74 5.81
CA GLU A 304 -2.09 38.14 5.38
C GLU A 304 -0.65 38.65 5.19
N ASP A 305 0.36 37.95 5.72
CA ASP A 305 1.80 38.29 5.58
C ASP A 305 2.60 37.24 4.79
N VAL A 306 1.98 36.14 4.42
CA VAL A 306 2.64 35.06 3.67
C VAL A 306 2.70 35.47 2.21
N SER A 307 3.91 35.82 1.75
CA SER A 307 4.20 36.09 0.33
C SER A 307 3.50 35.05 -0.57
N SER A 308 2.94 35.50 -1.70
CA SER A 308 2.35 34.61 -2.73
C SER A 308 3.35 33.57 -3.27
N GLU A 309 4.64 33.74 -2.96
CA GLU A 309 5.74 32.80 -3.27
C GLU A 309 6.01 31.77 -2.15
N HIS A 310 5.25 31.80 -1.05
CA HIS A 310 5.39 30.83 0.02
C HIS A 310 4.71 29.53 -0.38
N VAL A 311 5.33 28.39 -0.01
CA VAL A 311 4.81 27.07 -0.37
C VAL A 311 3.42 26.84 0.17
N VAL A 312 3.14 27.34 1.38
CA VAL A 312 1.82 27.25 1.98
C VAL A 312 0.83 28.15 1.24
N ALA A 313 1.20 29.34 0.75
CA ALA A 313 0.28 30.11 -0.10
C ALA A 313 0.01 29.41 -1.44
N LEU A 314 0.99 28.71 -2.01
CA LEU A 314 0.83 27.94 -3.25
C LEU A 314 -0.02 26.70 -3.05
N VAL A 315 0.30 25.93 -2.00
CA VAL A 315 -0.49 24.78 -1.58
C VAL A 315 -1.88 25.26 -1.22
N LEU A 316 -2.09 26.34 -0.46
CA LEU A 316 -3.42 26.89 -0.12
C LEU A 316 -4.18 27.44 -1.33
N SER A 317 -3.52 28.16 -2.24
CA SER A 317 -4.11 28.55 -3.51
C SER A 317 -4.47 27.34 -4.37
N GLY A 318 -3.83 26.19 -4.10
CA GLY A 318 -4.10 24.88 -4.66
C GLY A 318 -4.96 23.95 -3.78
N ALA A 319 -5.23 24.27 -2.51
CA ALA A 319 -5.71 23.31 -1.49
C ALA A 319 -7.22 23.44 -1.24
N GLY A 320 -7.89 24.33 -1.97
CA GLY A 320 -9.30 24.11 -2.29
C GLY A 320 -9.49 22.92 -3.25
N PHE A 321 -8.41 22.30 -3.76
CA PHE A 321 -8.47 21.40 -4.91
C PHE A 321 -8.04 19.99 -4.52
N PHE A 322 -8.91 19.30 -3.80
CA PHE A 322 -8.70 17.90 -3.39
C PHE A 322 -8.41 16.98 -4.58
N PHE A 323 -8.97 17.30 -5.75
CA PHE A 323 -8.72 16.60 -7.00
C PHE A 323 -8.57 17.61 -8.14
N MET A 324 -7.53 17.49 -8.94
CA MET A 324 -7.33 18.34 -10.12
C MET A 324 -8.05 17.72 -11.32
N GLY A 325 -9.06 18.41 -11.85
CA GLY A 325 -9.79 17.95 -13.03
C GLY A 325 -8.91 17.85 -14.27
N ASP A 326 -9.41 17.17 -15.30
CA ASP A 326 -8.71 17.05 -16.58
C ASP A 326 -8.61 18.37 -17.35
N SER A 327 -9.42 19.37 -16.97
CA SER A 327 -9.36 20.74 -17.49
C SER A 327 -8.19 21.55 -16.93
N VAL A 328 -7.56 21.10 -15.83
CA VAL A 328 -6.46 21.83 -15.21
C VAL A 328 -5.16 21.58 -15.98
N PRO A 329 -4.42 22.63 -16.41
CA PRO A 329 -3.21 22.45 -17.20
C PRO A 329 -2.11 21.65 -16.47
N ARG A 330 -1.59 20.61 -17.15
CA ARG A 330 -0.54 19.68 -16.66
C ARG A 330 0.79 19.82 -17.40
N ALA A 331 0.84 20.60 -18.47
CA ALA A 331 1.99 20.66 -19.37
C ALA A 331 3.23 21.31 -18.72
N ASP A 332 4.40 21.05 -19.29
CA ASP A 332 5.63 21.76 -18.93
C ASP A 332 5.55 23.21 -19.46
N SER A 333 5.62 24.20 -18.57
CA SER A 333 5.82 25.59 -18.99
C SER A 333 7.29 25.84 -19.35
N GLU A 334 7.57 26.95 -20.04
CA GLU A 334 8.95 27.38 -20.29
C GLU A 334 9.72 27.62 -18.99
N GLU A 335 9.07 28.19 -17.96
CA GLU A 335 9.69 28.35 -16.64
C GLU A 335 10.08 27.01 -16.01
N PHE A 336 9.26 25.97 -16.17
CA PHE A 336 9.60 24.66 -15.64
C PHE A 336 10.76 24.02 -16.40
N LYS A 337 10.81 24.18 -17.73
CA LYS A 337 11.93 23.71 -18.54
C LYS A 337 13.23 24.37 -18.12
N GLU A 338 13.21 25.68 -17.88
CA GLU A 338 14.36 26.45 -17.38
C GLU A 338 14.77 26.00 -15.98
N ALA A 339 13.82 25.87 -15.05
CA ALA A 339 14.09 25.40 -13.68
C ALA A 339 14.76 24.02 -13.67
N ARG A 340 14.27 23.09 -14.51
CA ARG A 340 14.81 21.74 -14.64
C ARG A 340 16.24 21.75 -15.18
N GLU A 341 16.56 22.65 -16.09
CA GLU A 341 17.91 22.79 -16.62
C GLU A 341 18.87 23.37 -15.57
N LEU A 342 18.46 24.42 -14.86
CA LEU A 342 19.22 24.96 -13.73
C LEU A 342 19.44 23.92 -12.62
N PHE A 343 18.45 23.07 -12.35
CA PHE A 343 18.58 21.97 -11.40
C PHE A 343 19.66 20.96 -11.83
N ARG A 344 19.72 20.61 -13.12
CA ARG A 344 20.77 19.72 -13.67
C ARG A 344 22.17 20.33 -13.58
N GLN A 345 22.25 21.65 -13.70
CA GLN A 345 23.50 22.40 -13.60
C GLN A 345 23.95 22.61 -12.14
N GLY A 346 23.15 22.19 -11.16
CA GLY A 346 23.44 22.40 -9.74
C GLY A 346 23.37 23.88 -9.35
N ALA A 347 22.52 24.66 -10.03
CA ALA A 347 22.33 26.07 -9.74
C ALA A 347 21.77 26.30 -8.32
N GLU A 348 21.94 27.53 -7.82
CA GLU A 348 21.45 27.89 -6.50
C GLU A 348 19.92 27.85 -6.40
N VAL A 349 19.43 27.40 -5.25
CA VAL A 349 18.00 27.24 -4.98
C VAL A 349 17.21 28.54 -5.10
N SER A 350 17.84 29.68 -4.81
CA SER A 350 17.23 31.00 -4.99
C SER A 350 16.88 31.33 -6.45
N GLN A 351 17.57 30.71 -7.42
CA GLN A 351 17.29 30.87 -8.84
C GLN A 351 16.20 29.90 -9.31
N ILE A 352 16.22 28.67 -8.79
CA ILE A 352 15.30 27.59 -9.21
C ILE A 352 13.90 27.81 -8.64
N LYS A 353 13.79 28.16 -7.34
CA LYS A 353 12.51 28.25 -6.63
C LYS A 353 11.50 29.18 -7.34
N PRO A 354 11.82 30.44 -7.70
CA PRO A 354 10.85 31.34 -8.33
C PRO A 354 10.34 30.82 -9.68
N LEU A 355 11.18 30.11 -10.44
CA LEU A 355 10.79 29.50 -11.71
C LEU A 355 9.78 28.38 -11.51
N LEU A 356 10.01 27.48 -10.54
CA LEU A 356 9.05 26.42 -10.20
C LEU A 356 7.71 27.00 -9.74
N ILE A 357 7.74 28.08 -8.95
CA ILE A 357 6.52 28.76 -8.48
C ILE A 357 5.72 29.33 -9.66
N ARG A 358 6.37 30.07 -10.55
CA ARG A 358 5.70 30.61 -11.75
C ARG A 358 5.18 29.51 -12.68
N ALA A 359 5.91 28.40 -12.78
CA ALA A 359 5.45 27.23 -13.53
C ALA A 359 4.16 26.64 -12.94
N LEU A 360 4.09 26.48 -11.61
CA LEU A 360 2.91 25.98 -10.92
C LEU A 360 1.72 26.94 -10.99
N GLN A 361 1.95 28.25 -11.00
CA GLN A 361 0.88 29.23 -11.24
C GLN A 361 0.25 29.08 -12.63
N LYS A 362 1.02 28.66 -13.64
CA LYS A 362 0.52 28.41 -15.00
C LYS A 362 -0.08 27.02 -15.17
N ASN A 363 0.60 26.01 -14.63
CA ASN A 363 0.27 24.60 -14.79
C ASN A 363 0.21 23.91 -13.42
N PRO A 364 -0.83 24.19 -12.61
CA PRO A 364 -0.91 23.75 -11.22
C PRO A 364 -1.07 22.23 -11.07
N ALA A 365 -1.43 21.51 -12.15
CA ALA A 365 -1.51 20.05 -12.14
C ALA A 365 -0.24 19.37 -12.69
N ASN A 366 0.86 20.12 -12.91
CA ASN A 366 2.15 19.52 -13.29
C ASN A 366 2.82 18.86 -12.07
N GLN A 367 2.58 17.55 -11.90
CA GLN A 367 3.14 16.74 -10.81
C GLN A 367 4.66 16.78 -10.73
N THR A 368 5.35 16.79 -11.89
CA THR A 368 6.82 16.83 -11.92
C THR A 368 7.34 18.15 -11.34
N CYS A 369 6.65 19.25 -11.60
CA CYS A 369 7.03 20.55 -11.03
C CYS A 369 6.88 20.58 -9.51
N TRP A 370 5.82 19.98 -8.97
CA TRP A 370 5.65 19.79 -7.52
C TRP A 370 6.74 18.92 -6.91
N ASP A 371 7.12 17.83 -7.58
CA ASP A 371 8.20 16.92 -7.13
C ASP A 371 9.54 17.66 -7.03
N TYR A 372 9.90 18.46 -8.04
CA TYR A 372 11.10 19.30 -8.02
C TYR A 372 11.06 20.32 -6.89
N LEU A 373 9.90 20.94 -6.62
CA LEU A 373 9.75 21.90 -5.53
C LEU A 373 9.92 21.23 -4.16
N ALA A 374 9.35 20.04 -3.96
CA ALA A 374 9.51 19.26 -2.72
C ALA A 374 10.98 18.87 -2.50
N ALA A 375 11.64 18.34 -3.54
CA ALA A 375 13.05 17.97 -3.50
C ALA A 375 13.96 19.17 -3.19
N LEU A 376 13.62 20.36 -3.71
CA LEU A 376 14.33 21.61 -3.44
C LEU A 376 14.26 22.01 -1.96
N PHE A 377 13.07 21.96 -1.36
CA PHE A 377 12.89 22.22 0.08
C PHE A 377 13.63 21.19 0.92
N LYS A 378 13.54 19.91 0.54
CA LYS A 378 14.25 18.82 1.21
C LYS A 378 15.77 19.03 1.20
N ALA A 379 16.33 19.41 0.05
CA ALA A 379 17.77 19.69 -0.10
C ALA A 379 18.27 20.86 0.78
N LYS A 380 17.38 21.79 1.16
CA LYS A 380 17.69 22.90 2.08
C LYS A 380 17.39 22.57 3.54
N GLY A 381 16.91 21.37 3.85
CA GLY A 381 16.51 20.98 5.21
C GLY A 381 15.23 21.67 5.67
N HIS A 382 14.44 22.23 4.76
CA HIS A 382 13.13 22.78 5.05
C HIS A 382 12.10 21.63 5.08
N TRP A 383 12.26 20.71 6.02
CA TRP A 383 11.52 19.44 6.07
C TRP A 383 10.02 19.62 6.18
N ARG A 384 9.58 20.67 6.87
CA ARG A 384 8.18 21.04 7.01
C ARG A 384 7.54 21.39 5.67
N ASP A 385 8.17 22.31 4.93
CA ASP A 385 7.72 22.73 3.61
C ASP A 385 7.73 21.55 2.63
N ALA A 386 8.79 20.74 2.66
CA ALA A 386 8.91 19.55 1.84
C ALA A 386 7.78 18.55 2.11
N ALA A 387 7.47 18.27 3.39
CA ALA A 387 6.38 17.38 3.77
C ALA A 387 5.03 17.86 3.20
N SER A 388 4.72 19.15 3.34
CA SER A 388 3.48 19.71 2.79
C SER A 388 3.38 19.57 1.27
N VAL A 389 4.49 19.78 0.54
CA VAL A 389 4.49 19.57 -0.93
C VAL A 389 4.35 18.10 -1.29
N TYR A 390 5.02 17.19 -0.58
CA TYR A 390 4.88 15.75 -0.85
C TYR A 390 3.46 15.25 -0.55
N GLN A 391 2.82 15.71 0.52
CA GLN A 391 1.41 15.43 0.78
C GLN A 391 0.54 15.92 -0.39
N PHE A 392 0.73 17.15 -0.85
CA PHE A 392 0.01 17.66 -2.02
C PHE A 392 0.26 16.80 -3.28
N LEU A 393 1.50 16.40 -3.53
CA LEU A 393 1.86 15.53 -4.65
C LEU A 393 1.17 14.15 -4.57
N LEU A 394 1.04 13.60 -3.36
CA LEU A 394 0.37 12.33 -3.10
C LEU A 394 -1.17 12.42 -3.21
N MET A 395 -1.75 13.62 -3.32
CA MET A 395 -3.16 13.76 -3.68
C MET A 395 -3.42 13.26 -5.12
N PHE A 396 -2.46 13.47 -6.03
CA PHE A 396 -2.55 13.00 -7.41
C PHE A 396 -2.39 11.49 -7.53
N ASP A 397 -1.45 10.91 -6.78
CA ASP A 397 -1.18 9.48 -6.75
C ASP A 397 -0.76 9.07 -5.33
N PRO A 398 -1.69 8.53 -4.51
CA PRO A 398 -1.39 8.13 -3.14
C PRO A 398 -0.47 6.90 -3.07
N PHE A 399 -0.21 6.24 -4.19
CA PHE A 399 0.62 5.04 -4.29
C PHE A 399 2.03 5.32 -4.84
N LYS A 400 2.38 6.58 -5.14
CA LYS A 400 3.71 6.93 -5.65
C LYS A 400 4.81 6.69 -4.60
N GLY A 401 5.53 5.57 -4.75
CA GLY A 401 6.45 5.07 -3.73
C GLY A 401 7.62 6.00 -3.42
N GLU A 402 8.18 6.67 -4.43
CA GLU A 402 9.27 7.64 -4.22
C GLU A 402 8.82 8.88 -3.41
N SER A 403 7.60 9.37 -3.66
CA SER A 403 7.00 10.47 -2.90
C SER A 403 6.71 10.07 -1.46
N LEU A 404 6.14 8.87 -1.24
CA LEU A 404 5.94 8.31 0.10
C LEU A 404 7.26 8.16 0.87
N ALA A 405 8.32 7.66 0.22
CA ALA A 405 9.63 7.52 0.85
C ALA A 405 10.20 8.88 1.29
N SER A 406 10.04 9.90 0.44
CA SER A 406 10.50 11.26 0.77
C SER A 406 9.65 11.92 1.86
N LEU A 407 8.34 11.67 1.91
CA LEU A 407 7.48 12.10 3.01
C LEU A 407 7.88 11.43 4.33
N ALA A 408 8.15 10.12 4.31
CA ALA A 408 8.64 9.38 5.47
C ALA A 408 9.95 9.95 6.03
N GLU A 409 10.87 10.34 5.13
CA GLU A 409 12.11 11.04 5.49
C GLU A 409 11.82 12.39 6.16
N CYS A 410 10.90 13.19 5.61
CA CYS A 410 10.50 14.46 6.21
C CYS A 410 9.90 14.25 7.61
N TYR A 411 9.01 13.28 7.79
CA TYR A 411 8.44 12.95 9.11
C TYR A 411 9.50 12.57 10.13
N CYS A 412 10.47 11.73 9.76
CA CYS A 412 11.56 11.35 10.65
C CYS A 412 12.47 12.54 11.03
N GLU A 413 12.74 13.45 10.09
CA GLU A 413 13.52 14.66 10.36
C GLU A 413 12.79 15.67 11.25
N LEU A 414 11.45 15.65 11.22
CA LEU A 414 10.59 16.46 12.08
C LEU A 414 10.31 15.81 13.45
N GLY A 415 10.79 14.59 13.69
CA GLY A 415 10.61 13.85 14.95
C GLY A 415 9.38 12.96 15.01
N PHE A 416 8.58 12.88 13.94
CA PHE A 416 7.41 12.00 13.82
C PHE A 416 7.84 10.59 13.38
N VAL A 417 8.60 9.91 14.25
CA VAL A 417 9.29 8.65 13.94
C VAL A 417 8.30 7.52 13.62
N GLU A 418 7.21 7.39 14.36
CA GLU A 418 6.20 6.35 14.12
C GLU A 418 5.49 6.55 12.79
N GLN A 419 5.05 7.77 12.47
CA GLN A 419 4.43 8.07 11.17
C GLN A 419 5.41 7.89 10.02
N GLY A 420 6.67 8.30 10.22
CA GLY A 420 7.76 8.05 9.28
C GLY A 420 7.98 6.55 9.01
N LYS A 421 7.94 5.71 10.05
CA LYS A 421 8.02 4.25 9.92
C LYS A 421 6.89 3.67 9.08
N TRP A 422 5.64 4.02 9.38
CA TRP A 422 4.49 3.46 8.66
C TRP A 422 4.38 4.00 7.23
N THR A 423 4.76 5.26 7.01
CA THR A 423 4.84 5.85 5.67
C THR A 423 5.98 5.23 4.85
N ALA A 424 7.11 4.89 5.48
CA ALA A 424 8.19 4.14 4.84
C ALA A 424 7.75 2.74 4.42
N LEU A 425 6.99 2.05 5.27
CA LEU A 425 6.41 0.75 4.93
C LEU A 425 5.46 0.85 3.72
N ALA A 426 4.60 1.87 3.67
CA ALA A 426 3.75 2.15 2.52
C ALA A 426 4.58 2.44 1.26
N ALA A 427 5.66 3.21 1.38
CA ALA A 427 6.57 3.50 0.28
C ALA A 427 7.18 2.21 -0.33
N GLU A 428 7.68 1.29 0.50
CA GLU A 428 8.20 0.00 0.01
C GLU A 428 7.12 -0.91 -0.59
N THR A 429 5.89 -0.75 -0.09
CA THR A 429 4.74 -1.52 -0.56
C THR A 429 4.36 -1.11 -1.98
N PHE A 430 4.28 0.19 -2.24
CA PHE A 430 3.72 0.72 -3.49
C PHE A 430 4.77 1.13 -4.53
N ALA A 431 6.06 1.12 -4.16
CA ALA A 431 7.14 1.45 -5.08
C ALA A 431 7.15 0.59 -6.35
N GLN A 432 7.18 1.28 -7.49
CA GLN A 432 7.27 0.64 -8.79
C GLN A 432 8.71 0.15 -9.06
N PRO A 433 8.91 -0.87 -9.92
CA PRO A 433 10.24 -1.43 -10.18
C PRO A 433 11.32 -0.41 -10.59
N ASN A 434 10.94 0.63 -11.33
CA ASN A 434 11.81 1.74 -11.73
C ASN A 434 12.16 2.71 -10.58
N GLU A 435 11.32 2.80 -9.53
CA GLU A 435 11.51 3.66 -8.35
C GLU A 435 12.32 2.96 -7.25
N MET A 436 12.33 1.62 -7.23
CA MET A 436 12.90 0.82 -6.12
C MET A 436 14.33 1.19 -5.73
N LYS A 437 15.16 1.62 -6.69
CA LYS A 437 16.53 2.07 -6.39
C LYS A 437 16.54 3.37 -5.58
N ALA A 438 15.70 4.35 -5.95
CA ALA A 438 15.58 5.62 -5.26
C ALA A 438 14.93 5.42 -3.88
N VAL A 439 13.83 4.66 -3.83
CA VAL A 439 13.12 4.33 -2.59
C VAL A 439 14.05 3.66 -1.58
N LYS A 440 14.81 2.62 -1.97
CA LYS A 440 15.79 1.98 -1.07
C LYS A 440 16.86 2.94 -0.55
N SER A 441 17.33 3.86 -1.40
CA SER A 441 18.32 4.87 -0.99
C SER A 441 17.77 5.82 0.07
N ILE A 442 16.54 6.30 -0.10
CA ILE A 442 15.86 7.17 0.85
C ILE A 442 15.60 6.42 2.16
N LEU A 443 15.01 5.23 2.07
CA LEU A 443 14.62 4.46 3.24
C LEU A 443 15.81 3.92 4.05
N GLY A 444 16.97 3.72 3.42
CA GLY A 444 18.21 3.47 4.15
C GLY A 444 18.55 4.56 5.17
N ARG A 445 18.25 5.84 4.86
CA ARG A 445 18.43 6.97 5.79
C ARG A 445 17.33 6.99 6.85
N VAL A 446 16.09 6.74 6.44
CA VAL A 446 14.91 6.67 7.34
C VAL A 446 15.10 5.59 8.41
N HIS A 447 15.42 4.36 8.01
CA HIS A 447 15.62 3.25 8.96
C HIS A 447 16.77 3.52 9.93
N LYS A 448 17.87 4.13 9.46
CA LYS A 448 18.97 4.53 10.34
C LYS A 448 18.51 5.55 11.39
N LYS A 449 17.69 6.53 11.00
CA LYS A 449 17.13 7.53 11.92
C LYS A 449 16.21 6.89 12.94
N ILE A 450 15.28 6.04 12.49
CA ILE A 450 14.35 5.30 13.35
C ILE A 450 15.13 4.48 14.39
N GLN A 451 16.14 3.72 13.95
CA GLN A 451 16.96 2.91 14.84
C GLN A 451 17.68 3.76 15.89
N ASN A 452 18.32 4.87 15.48
CA ASN A 452 19.01 5.76 16.40
C ASN A 452 18.06 6.36 17.46
N THR A 453 16.81 6.67 17.10
CA THR A 453 15.83 7.21 18.05
C THR A 453 15.26 6.15 18.99
N MET A 454 15.23 4.88 18.59
CA MET A 454 14.80 3.79 19.48
C MET A 454 15.89 3.34 20.47
N GLU A 455 17.17 3.55 20.13
CA GLU A 455 18.31 3.14 20.96
C GLU A 455 18.74 4.21 21.99
N GLY A 456 18.36 5.47 21.79
CA GLY A 456 18.67 6.60 22.68
C GLY A 456 17.49 6.99 23.55
#